data_AF-A0A132HMZ9-F1
#
_entry.id   AF-A0A132HMZ9-F1
#
_cell.length_a   1.000
_cell.length_b   1.000
_cell.length_c   1.000
_cell.angle_alpha   90.00
_cell.angle_beta   90.00
_cell.angle_gamma   90.00
#
_symmetry.space_group_name_H-M   'P 1'
#
loop_
_entity.id
_entity.type
_entity.pdbx_description
1 polymer ?
#
loop_
_entity_poly.entity_id
_entity_poly.type
_entity_poly.pdbx_seq_one_letter_code
_entity_poly.pdbx_strand_id
1 'polypeptide(L)'
;MSIGKSYIVPGYHHIHMLNGYAFPKDKSTVFKYMPLDRLVQCIDKGILVFVSPTTWYDPFEQLYYDIKCTSRGYATEDIACMCVSEKSSTNEDASWKVYAGTDNKKTVRISLEQEKLLQLLEEYAELNGFEVYIGKVNYSFEKREIKSMYLPSSPHYKDYFPNVMTREHYLSLMLLKRKAFNYENEVRLFLVKDNIPFDGKNLLKIPCDYRRLGIISNVMLSPYPPVRAEGDIAFKIRERSNKLESNEIKSVLNAKLGCRIQQSLLYQVYPRIKSVL
;
A
#
# COMPACT_ATOMS: atom_id res chain seq x y z
N MET A 1 4.80 20.61 -5.16
CA MET A 1 3.83 19.57 -5.55
C MET A 1 2.71 20.26 -6.30
N SER A 2 2.32 19.79 -7.49
CA SER A 2 1.32 20.46 -8.33
C SER A 2 -0.09 19.99 -7.94
N ILE A 3 -0.55 20.41 -6.76
CA ILE A 3 -1.85 20.00 -6.19
C ILE A 3 -2.98 20.24 -7.18
N GLY A 4 -3.92 19.29 -7.26
CA GLY A 4 -5.11 19.44 -8.10
C GLY A 4 -4.84 19.26 -9.58
N LYS A 5 -3.73 18.63 -9.95
CA LYS A 5 -3.40 18.30 -11.34
C LYS A 5 -3.10 16.81 -11.49
N SER A 6 -3.45 16.27 -12.65
CA SER A 6 -3.04 14.94 -13.08
C SER A 6 -2.53 14.96 -14.52
N TYR A 7 -1.90 13.88 -14.94
CA TYR A 7 -1.64 13.58 -16.34
C TYR A 7 -1.89 12.10 -16.63
N ILE A 8 -2.35 11.79 -17.84
CA ILE A 8 -2.55 10.42 -18.29
C ILE A 8 -1.18 9.79 -18.57
N VAL A 9 -0.95 8.58 -18.05
CA VAL A 9 0.29 7.84 -18.30
C VAL A 9 0.38 7.48 -19.79
N PRO A 10 1.50 7.76 -20.47
CA PRO A 10 1.66 7.40 -21.88
C PRO A 10 1.43 5.89 -22.10
N GLY A 11 0.58 5.56 -23.09
CA GLY A 11 0.19 4.18 -23.40
C GLY A 11 -1.04 3.67 -22.64
N TYR A 12 -1.63 4.49 -21.78
CA TYR A 12 -2.86 4.20 -21.05
C TYR A 12 -3.91 5.29 -21.32
N HIS A 13 -5.18 4.98 -21.10
CA HIS A 13 -6.30 5.92 -21.27
C HIS A 13 -6.96 6.26 -19.94
N HIS A 14 -6.98 5.31 -18.99
CA HIS A 14 -7.66 5.45 -17.71
C HIS A 14 -6.72 5.59 -16.52
N ILE A 15 -5.40 5.56 -16.74
CA ILE A 15 -4.40 5.72 -15.67
C ILE A 15 -3.89 7.15 -15.60
N HIS A 16 -4.12 7.81 -14.47
CA HIS A 16 -3.73 9.18 -14.17
C HIS A 16 -2.71 9.23 -13.03
N MET A 17 -1.66 10.02 -13.20
CA MET A 17 -0.70 10.32 -12.13
C MET A 17 -1.03 11.66 -11.48
N LEU A 18 -1.22 11.67 -10.17
CA LEU A 18 -1.60 12.84 -9.38
C LEU A 18 -0.40 13.68 -8.95
N ASN A 19 -0.59 15.00 -8.90
CA ASN A 19 0.28 15.94 -8.19
C ASN A 19 1.74 15.97 -8.66
N GLY A 20 1.97 15.60 -9.93
CA GLY A 20 3.30 15.49 -10.53
C GLY A 20 4.06 14.24 -10.11
N TYR A 21 3.36 13.27 -9.51
CA TYR A 21 3.93 11.97 -9.23
C TYR A 21 4.31 11.24 -10.52
N ALA A 22 5.39 10.48 -10.48
CA ALA A 22 5.74 9.51 -11.49
C ALA A 22 6.43 8.35 -10.78
N PHE A 23 6.22 7.12 -11.24
CA PHE A 23 7.01 6.02 -10.72
C PHE A 23 8.51 6.27 -10.97
N PRO A 24 9.39 5.94 -10.02
CA PRO A 24 10.82 6.06 -10.22
C PRO A 24 11.27 5.17 -11.40
N LYS A 25 11.93 5.75 -12.40
CA LYS A 25 12.35 5.04 -13.63
C LYS A 25 13.29 3.87 -13.37
N ASP A 26 14.01 3.90 -12.25
CA ASP A 26 14.95 2.88 -11.80
C ASP A 26 14.26 1.71 -11.05
N LYS A 27 12.95 1.80 -10.80
CA LYS A 27 12.20 0.80 -10.05
C LYS A 27 11.06 0.24 -10.88
N SER A 28 11.11 -1.06 -11.15
CA SER A 28 10.02 -1.78 -11.81
C SER A 28 8.94 -2.26 -10.84
N THR A 29 9.17 -2.15 -9.52
CA THR A 29 8.27 -2.74 -8.50
C THR A 29 7.78 -1.75 -7.46
N VAL A 30 6.61 -2.05 -6.91
CA VAL A 30 6.08 -1.47 -5.67
C VAL A 30 5.82 -2.58 -4.66
N PHE A 31 5.85 -2.24 -3.38
CA PHE A 31 5.78 -3.21 -2.30
C PHE A 31 4.45 -3.12 -1.56
N LYS A 32 3.85 -4.26 -1.23
CA LYS A 32 2.67 -4.30 -0.38
C LYS A 32 2.89 -5.24 0.80
N TYR A 33 2.68 -4.73 2.00
CA TYR A 33 2.70 -5.52 3.22
C TYR A 33 1.28 -5.97 3.55
N MET A 34 1.11 -7.23 3.92
CA MET A 34 -0.19 -7.77 4.32
C MET A 34 -0.04 -9.06 5.13
N PRO A 35 -1.08 -9.46 5.88
CA PRO A 35 -1.16 -10.78 6.49
C PRO A 35 -1.06 -11.90 5.44
N LEU A 36 -0.36 -13.00 5.79
CA LEU A 36 -0.13 -14.15 4.91
C LEU A 36 -1.45 -14.82 4.50
N ASP A 37 -2.38 -14.99 5.44
CA ASP A 37 -3.70 -15.56 5.18
C ASP A 37 -4.48 -14.71 4.16
N ARG A 38 -4.36 -13.38 4.22
CA ARG A 38 -4.97 -12.49 3.24
C ARG A 38 -4.34 -12.64 1.86
N LEU A 39 -3.01 -12.79 1.77
CA LEU A 39 -2.35 -13.10 0.49
C LEU A 39 -2.87 -14.42 -0.09
N VAL A 40 -2.92 -15.48 0.71
CA VAL A 40 -3.41 -16.80 0.28
C VAL A 40 -4.86 -16.70 -0.20
N GLN A 41 -5.73 -15.99 0.52
CA GLN A 41 -7.12 -15.77 0.10
C GLN A 41 -7.23 -15.01 -1.22
N CYS A 42 -6.39 -14.00 -1.45
CA CYS A 42 -6.37 -13.28 -2.73
C CYS A 42 -5.96 -14.21 -3.88
N ILE A 43 -4.92 -15.03 -3.66
CA ILE A 43 -4.42 -15.98 -4.66
C ILE A 43 -5.48 -17.03 -4.99
N ASP A 44 -6.05 -17.68 -3.97
CA ASP A 44 -6.99 -18.78 -4.15
C ASP A 44 -8.29 -18.34 -4.80
N LYS A 45 -8.71 -17.09 -4.55
CA LYS A 45 -9.90 -16.50 -5.17
C LYS A 45 -9.61 -15.82 -6.51
N GLY A 46 -8.35 -15.67 -6.88
CA GLY A 46 -7.93 -14.92 -8.07
C GLY A 46 -8.43 -13.47 -8.04
N ILE A 47 -8.21 -12.76 -6.93
CA ILE A 47 -8.69 -11.37 -6.75
C ILE A 47 -7.60 -10.44 -6.23
N LEU A 48 -7.59 -9.20 -6.74
CA LEU A 48 -6.91 -8.06 -6.13
C LEU A 48 -7.95 -7.19 -5.40
N VAL A 49 -7.61 -6.74 -4.19
CA VAL A 49 -8.57 -6.09 -3.29
C VAL A 49 -8.23 -4.63 -3.06
N PHE A 50 -9.23 -3.78 -3.31
CA PHE A 50 -9.29 -2.38 -2.91
C PHE A 50 -10.27 -2.23 -1.74
N VAL A 51 -10.08 -1.21 -0.91
CA VAL A 51 -10.90 -0.94 0.28
C VAL A 51 -11.52 0.45 0.20
N SER A 52 -12.72 0.64 0.74
CA SER A 52 -13.23 1.98 0.99
C SER A 52 -12.37 2.68 2.04
N PRO A 53 -12.08 4.00 1.91
CA PRO A 53 -11.43 4.79 2.95
C PRO A 53 -12.13 4.76 4.32
N THR A 54 -13.43 4.46 4.36
CA THR A 54 -14.17 4.24 5.62
C THR A 54 -13.57 3.14 6.51
N THR A 55 -12.73 2.27 5.96
CA THR A 55 -12.04 1.21 6.70
C THR A 55 -10.66 1.61 7.25
N TRP A 56 -10.19 2.82 6.95
CA TRP A 56 -8.89 3.31 7.42
C TRP A 56 -8.91 3.59 8.92
N TYR A 57 -7.90 3.09 9.65
CA TYR A 57 -7.84 3.27 11.11
C TYR A 57 -7.44 4.68 11.54
N ASP A 58 -6.71 5.43 10.70
CA ASP A 58 -6.26 6.78 11.05
C ASP A 58 -7.40 7.80 10.80
N PRO A 59 -7.94 8.45 11.85
CA PRO A 59 -9.00 9.44 11.69
C PRO A 59 -8.57 10.66 10.86
N PHE A 60 -7.27 10.93 10.72
CA PHE A 60 -6.78 12.02 9.87
C PHE A 60 -6.89 11.71 8.38
N GLU A 61 -6.85 10.43 8.02
CA GLU A 61 -6.96 9.99 6.61
C GLU A 61 -8.42 9.95 6.17
N GLN A 62 -9.35 9.77 7.11
CA GLN A 62 -10.79 9.83 6.87
C GLN A 62 -11.37 11.24 6.90
N LEU A 63 -10.62 12.22 7.44
CA LEU A 63 -11.11 13.57 7.73
C LEU A 63 -11.77 14.25 6.52
N TYR A 64 -11.26 13.97 5.33
CA TYR A 64 -11.71 14.57 4.08
C TYR A 64 -12.50 13.62 3.19
N TYR A 65 -12.78 12.39 3.64
CA TYR A 65 -13.47 11.39 2.82
C TYR A 65 -14.90 11.84 2.48
N ASP A 66 -15.67 12.25 3.50
CA ASP A 66 -17.08 12.64 3.38
C ASP A 66 -17.27 14.16 3.13
N ILE A 67 -16.23 14.85 2.64
CA ILE A 67 -16.31 16.29 2.45
C ILE A 67 -17.26 16.64 1.30
N LYS A 68 -18.27 17.47 1.57
CA LYS A 68 -19.20 17.93 0.53
C LYS A 68 -18.65 19.15 -0.19
N CYS A 69 -18.20 18.95 -1.42
CA CYS A 69 -17.65 20.00 -2.29
C CYS A 69 -18.65 20.56 -3.31
N THR A 70 -19.95 20.23 -3.19
CA THR A 70 -20.97 20.60 -4.18
C THR A 70 -21.14 22.11 -4.31
N SER A 71 -21.01 22.85 -3.20
CA SER A 71 -20.97 24.33 -3.20
C SER A 71 -19.79 24.93 -3.97
N ARG A 72 -18.79 24.11 -4.30
CA ARG A 72 -17.61 24.47 -5.09
C ARG A 72 -17.61 23.77 -6.46
N GLY A 73 -18.76 23.30 -6.92
CA GLY A 73 -18.93 22.73 -8.26
C GLY A 73 -18.45 21.28 -8.43
N TYR A 74 -18.12 20.57 -7.34
CA TYR A 74 -17.70 19.16 -7.42
C TYR A 74 -18.56 18.27 -6.53
N ALA A 75 -19.23 17.30 -7.13
CA ALA A 75 -19.83 16.18 -6.42
C ALA A 75 -18.75 15.13 -6.18
N THR A 76 -18.51 14.79 -4.92
CA THR A 76 -17.51 13.78 -4.55
C THR A 76 -17.96 12.40 -5.02
N GLU A 77 -17.10 11.77 -5.82
CA GLU A 77 -17.28 10.40 -6.31
C GLU A 77 -16.83 9.38 -5.27
N ASP A 78 -17.30 8.13 -5.41
CA ASP A 78 -16.79 7.04 -4.61
C ASP A 78 -15.37 6.68 -5.04
N ILE A 79 -14.56 6.30 -4.05
CA ILE A 79 -13.19 5.85 -4.27
C ILE A 79 -12.93 4.53 -3.55
N ALA A 80 -12.29 3.59 -4.26
CA ALA A 80 -11.72 2.39 -3.67
C ALA A 80 -10.19 2.47 -3.73
N CYS A 81 -9.53 2.15 -2.63
CA CYS A 81 -8.11 2.43 -2.43
C CYS A 81 -7.28 1.17 -2.27
N MET A 82 -6.11 1.16 -2.90
CA MET A 82 -5.03 0.23 -2.59
C MET A 82 -3.74 1.00 -2.29
N CYS A 83 -3.20 0.78 -1.09
CA CYS A 83 -1.94 1.38 -0.68
C CYS A 83 -0.77 0.42 -0.93
N VAL A 84 0.32 0.96 -1.46
CA VAL A 84 1.62 0.30 -1.70
C VAL A 84 2.75 1.22 -1.23
N SER A 85 3.98 0.71 -1.17
CA SER A 85 5.19 1.46 -0.82
C SER A 85 6.20 1.40 -1.96
N GLU A 86 6.95 2.47 -2.18
CA GLU A 86 8.05 2.50 -3.15
C GLU A 86 9.39 2.04 -2.59
N LYS A 87 9.51 1.91 -1.26
CA LYS A 87 10.77 1.58 -0.60
C LYS A 87 10.59 0.33 0.26
N SER A 88 11.38 -0.69 -0.04
CA SER A 88 11.41 -1.94 0.71
C SER A 88 12.42 -1.94 1.86
N SER A 89 13.52 -1.18 1.76
CA SER A 89 14.71 -1.37 2.62
C SER A 89 14.86 -0.36 3.75
N THR A 90 14.55 0.92 3.52
CA THR A 90 14.96 2.01 4.43
C THR A 90 14.27 2.02 5.80
N ASN A 91 13.16 1.31 6.00
CA ASN A 91 12.45 1.22 7.29
C ASN A 91 11.73 -0.13 7.46
N GLU A 92 12.36 -1.22 7.00
CA GLU A 92 11.75 -2.55 6.97
C GLU A 92 11.24 -3.00 8.36
N ASP A 93 11.98 -2.66 9.42
CA ASP A 93 11.63 -2.93 10.83
C ASP A 93 10.29 -2.32 11.25
N ALA A 94 10.07 -1.04 10.94
CA ALA A 94 8.83 -0.34 11.28
C ALA A 94 7.65 -0.95 10.52
N SER A 95 7.81 -1.23 9.23
CA SER A 95 6.78 -1.88 8.42
C SER A 95 6.41 -3.26 8.98
N TRP A 96 7.39 -4.09 9.34
CA TRP A 96 7.07 -5.40 9.93
C TRP A 96 6.30 -5.27 11.24
N LYS A 97 6.68 -4.35 12.13
CA LYS A 97 5.99 -4.14 13.40
C LYS A 97 4.54 -3.67 13.22
N VAL A 98 4.31 -2.74 12.29
CA VAL A 98 2.96 -2.23 12.00
C VAL A 98 2.05 -3.33 11.46
N TYR A 99 2.52 -4.15 10.52
CA TYR A 99 1.68 -5.13 9.84
C TYR A 99 1.58 -6.48 10.57
N ALA A 100 2.61 -6.91 11.30
CA ALA A 100 2.55 -8.12 12.13
C ALA A 100 1.68 -7.96 13.37
N GLY A 101 1.51 -6.71 13.83
CA GLY A 101 0.71 -6.36 15.00
C GLY A 101 1.22 -7.02 16.30
N THR A 102 0.36 -7.00 17.33
CA THR A 102 0.64 -7.62 18.64
C THR A 102 0.41 -9.13 18.66
N ASP A 103 -0.36 -9.65 17.71
CA ASP A 103 -0.78 -11.06 17.66
C ASP A 103 0.23 -11.96 16.94
N ASN A 104 1.40 -11.44 16.56
CA ASN A 104 2.43 -12.13 15.78
C ASN A 104 1.86 -12.80 14.51
N LYS A 105 0.90 -12.14 13.85
CA LYS A 105 0.34 -12.66 12.60
C LYS A 105 1.45 -12.71 11.56
N LYS A 106 1.58 -13.86 10.90
CA LYS A 106 2.52 -14.01 9.80
C LYS A 106 2.21 -12.98 8.74
N THR A 107 3.22 -12.17 8.46
CA THR A 107 3.10 -11.05 7.53
C THR A 107 4.06 -11.27 6.38
N VAL A 108 3.64 -10.85 5.20
CA VAL A 108 4.42 -10.92 3.99
C VAL A 108 4.53 -9.56 3.35
N ARG A 109 5.62 -9.35 2.64
CA ARG A 109 5.80 -8.24 1.70
C ARG A 109 5.84 -8.82 0.29
N ILE A 110 4.91 -8.42 -0.56
CA ILE A 110 4.92 -8.78 -1.98
C ILE A 110 5.54 -7.64 -2.79
N SER A 111 6.31 -7.99 -3.82
CA SER A 111 6.78 -7.08 -4.86
C SER A 111 5.84 -7.19 -6.05
N LEU A 112 5.12 -6.12 -6.37
CA LEU A 112 4.22 -6.02 -7.51
C LEU A 112 4.96 -5.35 -8.67
N GLU A 113 4.99 -5.99 -9.83
CA GLU A 113 5.52 -5.40 -11.06
C GLU A 113 4.58 -4.29 -11.53
N GLN A 114 5.11 -3.08 -11.67
CA GLN A 114 4.33 -1.87 -11.93
C GLN A 114 3.61 -1.95 -13.28
N GLU A 115 4.31 -2.32 -14.35
CA GLU A 115 3.70 -2.41 -15.70
C GLU A 115 2.52 -3.38 -15.73
N LYS A 116 2.69 -4.57 -15.13
CA LYS A 116 1.64 -5.58 -15.05
C LYS A 116 0.46 -5.15 -14.18
N LEU A 117 0.74 -4.41 -13.10
CA LEU A 117 -0.29 -3.82 -12.27
C LEU A 117 -1.07 -2.74 -13.03
N LEU A 118 -0.38 -1.84 -13.74
CA LEU A 118 -1.03 -0.81 -14.53
C LEU A 118 -1.87 -1.39 -15.65
N GLN A 119 -1.36 -2.39 -16.37
CA GLN A 119 -2.12 -3.09 -17.41
C GLN A 119 -3.39 -3.73 -16.85
N LEU A 120 -3.29 -4.45 -15.72
CA LEU A 120 -4.46 -5.03 -15.05
C LEU A 120 -5.51 -3.97 -14.69
N LEU A 121 -5.06 -2.82 -14.19
CA LEU A 121 -5.96 -1.74 -13.78
C LEU A 121 -6.59 -1.02 -14.96
N GLU A 122 -5.85 -0.84 -16.06
CA GLU A 122 -6.36 -0.27 -17.31
C GLU A 122 -7.47 -1.15 -17.90
N GLU A 123 -7.21 -2.46 -18.06
CA GLU A 123 -8.19 -3.42 -18.57
C GLU A 123 -9.45 -3.44 -17.69
N TYR A 124 -9.27 -3.43 -16.36
CA TYR A 124 -10.40 -3.39 -15.43
C TYR A 124 -11.18 -2.07 -15.54
N ALA A 125 -10.48 -0.95 -15.65
CA ALA A 125 -11.06 0.38 -15.72
C ALA A 125 -11.87 0.59 -16.99
N GLU A 126 -11.33 0.21 -18.15
CA GLU A 126 -12.02 0.25 -19.44
C GLU A 126 -13.31 -0.58 -19.42
N LEU A 127 -13.23 -1.83 -18.96
CA LEU A 127 -14.37 -2.76 -18.94
C LEU A 127 -15.49 -2.35 -17.98
N ASN A 128 -15.16 -1.65 -16.90
CA ASN A 128 -16.10 -1.37 -15.81
C ASN A 128 -16.41 0.13 -15.66
N GLY A 129 -15.87 0.99 -16.51
CA GLY A 129 -16.07 2.44 -16.47
C GLY A 129 -15.51 3.08 -15.20
N PHE A 130 -14.29 2.71 -14.82
CA PHE A 130 -13.55 3.40 -13.75
C PHE A 130 -12.50 4.32 -14.35
N GLU A 131 -12.06 5.29 -13.55
CA GLU A 131 -10.79 5.98 -13.74
C GLU A 131 -9.82 5.59 -12.62
N VAL A 132 -8.53 5.51 -12.94
CA VAL A 132 -7.48 5.11 -12.00
C VAL A 132 -6.58 6.30 -11.73
N TYR A 133 -6.43 6.67 -10.47
CA TYR A 133 -5.54 7.76 -10.07
C TYR A 133 -4.47 7.24 -9.12
N ILE A 134 -3.21 7.60 -9.36
CA ILE A 134 -2.07 7.14 -8.60
C ILE A 134 -1.32 8.34 -8.05
N GLY A 135 -1.11 8.39 -6.73
CA GLY A 135 -0.47 9.54 -6.10
C GLY A 135 0.43 9.16 -4.93
N LYS A 136 1.49 9.94 -4.75
CA LYS A 136 2.36 9.84 -3.57
C LYS A 136 1.69 10.50 -2.37
N VAL A 137 1.69 9.81 -1.23
CA VAL A 137 1.20 10.39 0.03
C VAL A 137 2.07 11.58 0.44
N ASN A 138 1.43 12.68 0.82
CA ASN A 138 2.06 13.90 1.28
C ASN A 138 2.17 13.91 2.82
N TYR A 139 3.41 13.77 3.29
CA TYR A 139 3.79 13.74 4.70
C TYR A 139 4.31 15.09 5.23
N SER A 140 4.11 16.19 4.49
CA SER A 140 4.70 17.49 4.85
C SER A 140 4.05 18.15 6.07
N PHE A 141 2.93 17.62 6.55
CA PHE A 141 2.07 18.29 7.53
C PHE A 141 1.95 17.51 8.84
N GLU A 142 1.86 18.27 9.93
CA GLU A 142 1.53 17.78 11.25
C GLU A 142 0.01 17.73 11.46
N LYS A 143 -0.40 17.10 12.58
CA LYS A 143 -1.81 16.95 12.99
C LYS A 143 -2.60 18.26 12.94
N ARG A 144 -2.01 19.37 13.38
CA ARG A 144 -2.71 20.68 13.44
C ARG A 144 -3.00 21.21 12.04
N GLU A 145 -2.01 21.16 11.15
CA GLU A 145 -2.12 21.67 9.78
C GLU A 145 -3.14 20.87 8.96
N ILE A 146 -3.11 19.54 9.07
CA ILE A 146 -4.10 18.66 8.42
C ILE A 146 -5.50 19.00 8.93
N LYS A 147 -5.71 19.21 10.23
CA LYS A 147 -7.03 19.57 10.79
C LYS A 147 -7.52 20.94 10.37
N SER A 148 -6.64 21.90 10.15
CA SER A 148 -7.02 23.26 9.80
C SER A 148 -7.06 23.52 8.29
N MET A 149 -6.79 22.53 7.45
CA MET A 149 -6.57 22.76 6.01
C MET A 149 -7.77 23.38 5.30
N TYR A 150 -8.99 23.06 5.75
CA TYR A 150 -10.24 23.61 5.23
C TYR A 150 -10.54 25.04 5.72
N LEU A 151 -9.78 25.58 6.68
CA LEU A 151 -9.99 26.94 7.19
C LEU A 151 -9.35 27.96 6.26
N PRO A 152 -10.04 29.06 5.90
CA PRO A 152 -9.47 30.13 5.05
C PRO A 152 -8.18 30.75 5.58
N SER A 153 -7.93 30.67 6.90
CA SER A 153 -6.69 31.13 7.54
C SER A 153 -5.50 30.18 7.36
N SER A 154 -5.71 28.97 6.84
CA SER A 154 -4.63 28.03 6.56
C SER A 154 -3.79 28.55 5.38
N PRO A 155 -2.45 28.54 5.48
CA PRO A 155 -1.59 28.94 4.36
C PRO A 155 -1.75 28.03 3.13
N HIS A 156 -2.28 26.81 3.32
CA HIS A 156 -2.49 25.82 2.25
C HIS A 156 -3.93 25.78 1.73
N TYR A 157 -4.82 26.64 2.26
CA TYR A 157 -6.24 26.59 1.92
C TYR A 157 -6.47 26.73 0.41
N LYS A 158 -5.83 27.70 -0.26
CA LYS A 158 -6.05 27.93 -1.69
C LYS A 158 -5.53 26.78 -2.58
N ASP A 159 -4.54 26.03 -2.10
CA ASP A 159 -3.96 24.92 -2.86
C ASP A 159 -4.88 23.70 -2.85
N TYR A 160 -5.52 23.40 -1.70
CA TYR A 160 -6.37 22.21 -1.53
C TYR A 160 -7.87 22.50 -1.67
N PHE A 161 -8.28 23.74 -1.42
CA PHE A 161 -9.66 24.23 -1.47
C PHE A 161 -9.77 25.45 -2.39
N PRO A 162 -9.49 25.30 -3.70
CA PRO A 162 -9.75 26.35 -4.69
C PRO A 162 -11.23 26.74 -4.74
N ASN A 163 -11.53 27.83 -5.45
CA ASN A 163 -12.90 28.29 -5.68
C ASN A 163 -13.75 27.24 -6.41
N VAL A 164 -13.13 26.51 -7.35
CA VAL A 164 -13.73 25.40 -8.08
C VAL A 164 -12.97 24.13 -7.73
N MET A 165 -13.64 23.21 -7.04
CA MET A 165 -13.06 21.91 -6.71
C MET A 165 -13.05 21.01 -7.93
N THR A 166 -12.10 20.08 -7.98
CA THR A 166 -12.07 19.00 -8.96
C THR A 166 -11.79 17.68 -8.25
N ARG A 167 -11.94 16.58 -9.00
CA ARG A 167 -11.55 15.24 -8.55
C ARG A 167 -10.10 15.19 -8.07
N GLU A 168 -9.17 15.80 -8.80
CA GLU A 168 -7.74 15.82 -8.44
C GLU A 168 -7.50 16.54 -7.12
N HIS A 169 -8.26 17.61 -6.82
CA HIS A 169 -8.17 18.28 -5.52
C HIS A 169 -8.69 17.39 -4.39
N TYR A 170 -9.83 16.72 -4.60
CA TYR A 170 -10.37 15.75 -3.65
C TYR A 170 -9.38 14.61 -3.39
N LEU A 171 -8.86 13.97 -4.44
CA LEU A 171 -7.88 12.89 -4.30
C LEU A 171 -6.56 13.39 -3.68
N SER A 172 -6.20 14.66 -3.87
CA SER A 172 -5.05 15.28 -3.18
C SER A 172 -5.27 15.40 -1.67
N LEU A 173 -6.50 15.70 -1.22
CA LEU A 173 -6.85 15.65 0.20
C LEU A 173 -6.73 14.21 0.73
N MET A 174 -7.16 13.22 -0.07
CA MET A 174 -7.04 11.80 0.25
C MET A 174 -5.59 11.28 0.19
N LEU A 175 -4.60 12.11 -0.12
CA LEU A 175 -3.17 11.80 -0.05
C LEU A 175 -2.49 12.44 1.17
N LEU A 176 -3.22 13.15 2.03
CA LEU A 176 -2.67 13.74 3.25
C LEU A 176 -2.45 12.67 4.31
N LYS A 177 -1.24 12.65 4.88
CA LYS A 177 -0.92 11.80 6.04
C LYS A 177 0.05 12.53 6.95
N ARG A 178 -0.04 12.25 8.25
CA ARG A 178 0.81 12.91 9.25
C ARG A 178 2.28 12.57 9.02
N LYS A 179 3.17 13.55 9.21
CA LYS A 179 4.64 13.39 9.08
C LYS A 179 5.22 12.17 9.79
N ALA A 180 4.65 11.81 10.94
CA ALA A 180 5.05 10.63 11.72
C ALA A 180 5.00 9.29 10.92
N PHE A 181 4.22 9.21 9.85
CA PHE A 181 4.08 8.00 9.00
C PHE A 181 4.95 8.05 7.74
N ASN A 182 5.80 9.05 7.57
CA ASN A 182 6.64 9.21 6.36
C ASN A 182 7.54 7.99 6.09
N TYR A 183 7.85 7.19 7.11
CA TYR A 183 8.61 5.96 6.98
C TYR A 183 7.95 4.92 6.06
N GLU A 184 6.63 4.95 5.88
CA GLU A 184 5.88 4.03 5.03
C GLU A 184 6.13 4.28 3.54
N ASN A 185 6.48 5.52 3.17
CA ASN A 185 6.73 5.93 1.78
C ASN A 185 5.60 5.52 0.83
N GLU A 186 4.36 5.74 1.27
CA GLU A 186 3.14 5.23 0.67
C GLU A 186 2.81 5.89 -0.67
N VAL A 187 2.27 5.08 -1.59
CA VAL A 187 1.61 5.47 -2.83
C VAL A 187 0.20 4.89 -2.78
N ARG A 188 -0.80 5.70 -3.11
CA ARG A 188 -2.19 5.28 -3.20
C ARG A 188 -2.60 5.13 -4.63
N LEU A 189 -3.26 4.02 -4.93
CA LEU A 189 -3.98 3.78 -6.16
C LEU A 189 -5.48 3.91 -5.83
N PHE A 190 -6.15 4.80 -6.51
CA PHE A 190 -7.58 5.07 -6.39
C PHE A 190 -8.29 4.56 -7.64
N LEU A 191 -9.27 3.67 -7.45
CA LEU A 191 -10.29 3.39 -8.45
C LEU A 191 -11.45 4.34 -8.16
N VAL A 192 -11.80 5.19 -9.13
CA VAL A 192 -12.78 6.25 -9.00
C VAL A 192 -13.95 5.98 -9.94
N LYS A 193 -15.16 5.98 -9.39
CA LYS A 193 -16.40 5.83 -10.14
C LYS A 193 -17.58 6.26 -9.27
N ASP A 194 -18.67 6.70 -9.89
CA ASP A 194 -19.95 6.84 -9.19
C ASP A 194 -20.50 5.46 -8.76
N ASN A 195 -20.93 5.35 -7.51
CA ASN A 195 -21.58 4.15 -6.94
C ASN A 195 -20.70 2.89 -7.07
N ILE A 196 -19.54 2.89 -6.41
CA ILE A 196 -18.66 1.71 -6.42
C ILE A 196 -19.38 0.53 -5.74
N PRO A 197 -19.41 -0.66 -6.37
CA PRO A 197 -20.09 -1.84 -5.82
C PRO A 197 -19.24 -2.51 -4.74
N PHE A 198 -19.06 -1.85 -3.60
CA PHE A 198 -18.43 -2.45 -2.44
C PHE A 198 -19.25 -3.63 -1.93
N ASP A 199 -18.57 -4.69 -1.49
CA ASP A 199 -19.24 -5.77 -0.77
C ASP A 199 -19.64 -5.33 0.66
N GLY A 200 -20.36 -6.19 1.38
CA GLY A 200 -20.76 -5.92 2.77
C GLY A 200 -19.61 -5.77 3.79
N LYS A 201 -18.35 -5.80 3.34
CA LYS A 201 -17.14 -5.54 4.12
C LYS A 201 -16.36 -4.32 3.60
N ASN A 202 -16.98 -3.47 2.80
CA ASN A 202 -16.37 -2.29 2.19
C ASN A 202 -15.16 -2.62 1.30
N LEU A 203 -15.21 -3.78 0.63
CA LEU A 203 -14.16 -4.25 -0.28
C LEU A 203 -14.64 -4.19 -1.72
N LEU A 204 -13.80 -3.64 -2.60
CA LEU A 204 -13.91 -3.84 -4.04
C LEU A 204 -12.91 -4.92 -4.43
N LYS A 205 -13.39 -5.97 -5.11
CA LYS A 205 -12.59 -7.12 -5.53
C LYS A 205 -12.54 -7.14 -7.04
N ILE A 206 -11.35 -7.03 -7.61
CA ILE A 206 -11.15 -7.10 -9.05
C ILE A 206 -10.50 -8.44 -9.41
N PRO A 207 -10.86 -9.08 -10.54
CA PRO A 207 -10.21 -10.32 -10.96
C PRO A 207 -8.69 -10.15 -11.13
N CYS A 208 -7.91 -11.11 -10.65
CA CYS A 208 -6.46 -11.11 -10.76
C CYS A 208 -5.92 -12.54 -10.73
N ASP A 209 -5.53 -13.06 -11.90
CA ASP A 209 -4.78 -14.31 -11.98
C ASP A 209 -3.29 -14.03 -11.76
N TYR A 210 -2.89 -14.09 -10.49
CA TYR A 210 -1.53 -13.77 -10.06
C TYR A 210 -0.43 -14.55 -10.79
N ARG A 211 -0.68 -15.84 -11.08
CA ARG A 211 0.33 -16.72 -11.70
C ARG A 211 0.44 -16.45 -13.18
N ARG A 212 -0.69 -16.37 -13.89
CA ARG A 212 -0.71 -16.10 -15.34
C ARG A 212 -0.13 -14.74 -15.66
N LEU A 213 -0.51 -13.71 -14.89
CA LEU A 213 0.03 -12.36 -15.07
C LEU A 213 1.49 -12.30 -14.61
N GLY A 214 1.87 -13.08 -13.60
CA GLY A 214 3.17 -12.97 -12.94
C GLY A 214 3.36 -11.57 -12.35
N ILE A 215 2.29 -10.99 -11.80
CA ILE A 215 2.26 -9.63 -11.24
C ILE A 215 3.06 -9.54 -9.94
N ILE A 216 3.20 -10.66 -9.20
CA ILE A 216 4.07 -10.76 -8.03
C ILE A 216 5.40 -11.40 -8.43
N SER A 217 6.49 -10.65 -8.42
CA SER A 217 7.83 -11.16 -8.74
C SER A 217 8.56 -11.76 -7.53
N ASN A 218 8.23 -11.31 -6.33
CA ASN A 218 8.84 -11.79 -5.10
C ASN A 218 7.90 -11.67 -3.90
N VAL A 219 7.97 -12.64 -3.00
CA VAL A 219 7.35 -12.58 -1.67
C VAL A 219 8.43 -12.70 -0.61
N MET A 220 8.43 -11.79 0.35
CA MET A 220 9.29 -11.84 1.53
C MET A 220 8.47 -12.11 2.77
N LEU A 221 8.80 -13.17 3.51
CA LEU A 221 8.23 -13.49 4.80
C LEU A 221 8.84 -12.58 5.87
N SER A 222 8.01 -12.14 6.83
CA SER A 222 8.44 -11.36 7.99
C SER A 222 9.60 -12.03 8.74
N PRO A 223 10.57 -11.26 9.28
CA PRO A 223 11.74 -11.82 9.95
C PRO A 223 11.35 -12.64 11.18
N TYR A 224 12.19 -13.62 11.54
CA TYR A 224 11.99 -14.34 12.80
C TYR A 224 12.21 -13.40 13.99
N PRO A 225 11.46 -13.54 15.09
CA PRO A 225 11.63 -12.71 16.27
C PRO A 225 13.11 -12.65 16.71
N PRO A 226 13.62 -11.48 17.11
CA PRO A 226 15.00 -11.34 17.56
C PRO A 226 15.26 -12.22 18.80
N VAL A 227 16.43 -12.86 18.82
CA VAL A 227 16.81 -13.84 19.84
C VAL A 227 17.60 -13.16 20.95
N ARG A 228 17.24 -13.38 22.22
CA ARG A 228 17.91 -12.78 23.38
C ARG A 228 18.89 -13.68 24.15
N ALA A 229 18.95 -14.98 23.91
CA ALA A 229 19.88 -15.86 24.62
C ALA A 229 20.34 -17.04 23.76
N GLU A 230 21.65 -17.12 23.48
CA GLU A 230 22.29 -18.32 22.94
C GLU A 230 22.35 -19.40 24.04
N GLY A 231 21.93 -20.64 23.72
CA GLY A 231 22.14 -21.80 24.60
C GLY A 231 20.87 -22.50 25.12
N ASP A 232 19.69 -21.89 24.99
CA ASP A 232 18.43 -22.50 25.42
C ASP A 232 17.94 -23.59 24.43
N ILE A 233 17.58 -24.76 24.94
CA ILE A 233 17.00 -25.87 24.14
C ILE A 233 15.66 -25.46 23.55
N ALA A 234 14.82 -24.74 24.30
CA ALA A 234 13.55 -24.22 23.80
C ALA A 234 13.76 -23.27 22.62
N PHE A 235 14.86 -22.52 22.64
CA PHE A 235 15.25 -21.67 21.51
C PHE A 235 15.59 -22.51 20.26
N LYS A 236 16.45 -23.52 20.38
CA LYS A 236 16.81 -24.39 19.24
C LYS A 236 15.58 -25.07 18.63
N ILE A 237 14.64 -25.49 19.47
CA ILE A 237 13.37 -26.07 19.04
C ILE A 237 12.56 -25.03 18.26
N ARG A 238 12.34 -23.85 18.83
CA ARG A 238 11.57 -22.77 18.18
C ARG A 238 12.17 -22.34 16.84
N GLU A 239 13.49 -22.20 16.78
CA GLU A 239 14.19 -21.84 15.53
C GLU A 239 13.99 -22.91 14.45
N ARG A 240 14.09 -24.20 14.80
CA ARG A 240 13.82 -25.32 13.88
C ARG A 240 12.37 -25.33 13.42
N SER A 241 11.41 -25.18 14.33
CA SER A 241 9.98 -25.12 14.00
C SER A 241 9.68 -23.98 13.04
N ASN A 242 10.19 -22.77 13.32
CA ASN A 242 10.02 -21.61 12.45
C ASN A 242 10.61 -21.85 11.05
N LYS A 243 11.79 -22.49 10.95
CA LYS A 243 12.41 -22.82 9.66
C LYS A 243 11.59 -23.82 8.86
N LEU A 244 11.08 -24.88 9.50
CA LEU A 244 10.23 -25.89 8.85
C LEU A 244 8.96 -25.25 8.30
N GLU A 245 8.28 -24.47 9.13
CA GLU A 245 7.03 -23.80 8.75
C GLU A 245 7.25 -22.77 7.61
N SER A 246 8.34 -21.99 7.67
CA SER A 246 8.71 -21.08 6.57
C SER A 246 9.04 -21.84 5.28
N ASN A 247 9.62 -23.04 5.35
CA ASN A 247 9.88 -23.85 4.16
C ASN A 247 8.59 -24.38 3.52
N GLU A 248 7.63 -24.80 4.34
CA GLU A 248 6.30 -25.20 3.88
C GLU A 248 5.59 -24.03 3.19
N ILE A 249 5.56 -22.85 3.81
CA ILE A 249 4.98 -21.63 3.22
C ILE A 249 5.64 -21.29 1.89
N LYS A 250 6.99 -21.36 1.83
CA LYS A 250 7.73 -21.11 0.58
C LYS A 250 7.31 -22.08 -0.52
N SER A 251 7.21 -23.37 -0.21
CA SER A 251 6.81 -24.39 -1.18
C SER A 251 5.40 -24.13 -1.71
N VAL A 252 4.43 -23.90 -0.81
CA VAL A 252 3.03 -23.65 -1.19
C VAL A 252 2.89 -22.37 -2.03
N LEU A 253 3.49 -21.26 -1.58
CA LEU A 253 3.40 -20.00 -2.31
C LEU A 253 4.13 -20.05 -3.65
N ASN A 254 5.29 -20.71 -3.72
CA ASN A 254 6.01 -20.88 -4.98
C ASN A 254 5.20 -21.70 -5.99
N ALA A 255 4.56 -22.80 -5.55
CA ALA A 255 3.70 -23.60 -6.42
C ALA A 255 2.50 -22.80 -6.98
N LYS A 256 1.95 -21.88 -6.17
CA LYS A 256 0.82 -21.04 -6.57
C LYS A 256 1.20 -19.84 -7.44
N LEU A 257 2.32 -19.19 -7.15
CA LEU A 257 2.72 -17.92 -7.80
C LEU A 257 3.78 -18.08 -8.88
N GLY A 258 4.59 -19.15 -8.83
CA GLY A 258 5.74 -19.32 -9.72
C GLY A 258 6.87 -18.32 -9.49
N CYS A 259 6.93 -17.65 -8.34
CA CYS A 259 7.86 -16.57 -8.06
C CYS A 259 8.80 -16.86 -6.88
N ARG A 260 9.79 -15.99 -6.68
CA ARG A 260 10.77 -16.14 -5.60
C ARG A 260 10.12 -15.89 -4.24
N ILE A 261 10.30 -16.82 -3.30
CA ILE A 261 9.84 -16.66 -1.91
C ILE A 261 11.06 -16.65 -0.97
N GLN A 262 11.24 -15.58 -0.20
CA GLN A 262 12.39 -15.36 0.66
C GLN A 262 11.99 -15.12 2.11
N GLN A 263 12.90 -15.41 3.02
CA GLN A 263 12.78 -15.05 4.44
C GLN A 263 13.53 -13.73 4.68
N SER A 264 12.94 -12.74 5.34
CA SER A 264 13.68 -11.54 5.75
C SER A 264 14.79 -11.90 6.73
N LEU A 265 15.98 -11.30 6.52
CA LEU A 265 17.18 -11.50 7.35
C LEU A 265 17.39 -10.38 8.36
N LEU A 266 16.41 -9.48 8.54
CA LEU A 266 16.54 -8.24 9.31
C LEU A 266 17.09 -8.44 10.73
N TYR A 267 16.70 -9.52 11.41
CA TYR A 267 17.15 -9.84 12.78
C TYR A 267 18.12 -11.03 12.83
N GLN A 268 18.73 -11.41 11.71
CA GLN A 268 19.71 -12.49 11.73
C GLN A 268 20.92 -12.03 12.54
N VAL A 269 21.18 -12.74 13.65
CA VAL A 269 22.29 -12.44 14.55
C VAL A 269 23.59 -12.73 13.81
N TYR A 270 24.35 -11.68 13.49
CA TYR A 270 25.75 -11.85 13.14
C TYR A 270 26.54 -12.17 14.43
N PRO A 271 27.55 -13.05 14.38
CA PRO A 271 28.42 -13.27 15.52
C PRO A 271 28.87 -11.93 16.07
N ARG A 272 28.76 -11.71 17.39
CA ARG A 272 29.36 -10.53 18.01
C ARG A 272 30.81 -10.50 17.54
N ILE A 273 31.25 -9.35 17.02
CA ILE A 273 32.68 -9.10 16.79
C ILE A 273 33.33 -9.32 18.15
N LYS A 274 33.96 -10.49 18.34
CA LYS A 274 34.86 -10.69 19.47
C LYS A 274 35.93 -9.63 19.24
N SER A 275 36.04 -8.68 20.18
CA SER A 275 37.06 -7.66 20.15
C SER A 275 38.39 -8.34 19.87
N VAL A 276 38.95 -8.06 18.69
CA VAL A 276 40.38 -8.19 18.47
C VAL A 276 40.94 -6.84 18.93
N LEU A 277 41.05 -6.70 20.25
CA LEU A 277 41.87 -5.71 20.94
C LEU A 277 42.62 -6.46 22.04
#